data_AF-R1G5T1-F1
#
_entry.id   AF-R1G5T1-F1
#
_cell.length_a   1.000
_cell.length_b   1.000
_cell.length_c   1.000
_cell.angle_alpha   90.00
_cell.angle_beta   90.00
_cell.angle_gamma   90.00
#
_symmetry.space_group_name_H-M   'P 1'
#
loop_
_entity.id
_entity.type
_entity.pdbx_description
1 polymer ?
#
loop_
_entity_poly.entity_id
_entity_poly.type
_entity_poly.pdbx_seq_one_letter_code
_entity_poly.pdbx_strand_id
1 'polypeptide(L)'
;ARAAWLGGALPAHPGWLELADRAALGDTTLAETALGWQPRYDAATAVADLVAGLRSGAGAASAPLAPPRRDGVLGRLRSLTRVGPSHQSQA
;
A
#
# COMPACT_ATOMS: atom_id res chain seq x y z
N ALA A 1 3.01 -7.56 16.33
CA ALA A 1 2.31 -6.46 15.63
C ALA A 1 1.84 -5.35 16.58
N ARG A 2 0.95 -5.63 17.57
CA ARG A 2 0.35 -4.60 18.44
C ARG A 2 1.36 -3.74 19.21
N ALA A 3 2.34 -4.35 19.86
CA ALA A 3 3.39 -3.60 20.58
C ALA A 3 4.22 -2.70 19.65
N ALA A 4 4.48 -3.15 18.41
CA ALA A 4 5.20 -2.36 17.41
C ALA A 4 4.37 -1.20 16.87
N TRP A 5 3.04 -1.35 16.73
CA TRP A 5 2.15 -0.24 16.40
C TRP A 5 2.03 0.77 17.54
N LEU A 6 1.77 0.30 18.77
CA LEU A 6 1.69 1.15 19.96
C LEU A 6 2.99 1.94 20.20
N GLY A 7 4.14 1.30 19.96
CA GLY A 7 5.45 1.93 20.03
C GLY A 7 5.84 2.75 18.78
N GLY A 8 4.97 2.88 17.78
CA GLY A 8 5.23 3.66 16.56
C GLY A 8 6.26 3.05 15.59
N ALA A 9 6.80 1.86 15.90
CA ALA A 9 7.73 1.14 15.03
C ALA A 9 7.07 0.62 13.74
N LEU A 10 5.75 0.35 13.78
CA LEU A 10 4.95 0.04 12.60
C LEU A 10 3.83 1.08 12.43
N PRO A 11 3.73 1.73 11.25
CA PRO A 11 2.67 2.71 11.00
C PRO A 11 1.29 2.07 10.75
N ALA A 12 1.20 0.74 10.67
CA ALA A 12 -0.03 0.01 10.40
C ALA A 12 -0.64 -0.60 11.68
N HIS A 13 -1.92 -0.34 11.91
CA HIS A 13 -2.67 -0.98 13.02
C HIS A 13 -2.84 -2.48 12.73
N PRO A 14 -2.69 -3.39 13.73
CA PRO A 14 -2.79 -4.84 13.50
C PRO A 14 -4.11 -5.31 12.88
N GLY A 15 -5.22 -4.61 13.18
CA GLY A 15 -6.54 -4.93 12.65
C GLY A 15 -6.68 -4.78 11.13
N TRP A 16 -5.72 -4.17 10.44
CA TRP A 16 -5.73 -4.08 8.97
C TRP A 16 -5.71 -5.45 8.29
N LEU A 17 -5.01 -6.44 8.85
CA LEU A 17 -4.98 -7.78 8.29
C LEU A 17 -6.33 -8.48 8.44
N GLU A 18 -6.95 -8.34 9.62
CA GLU A 18 -8.28 -8.87 9.88
C GLU A 18 -9.37 -8.22 9.00
N LEU A 19 -9.20 -6.95 8.66
CA LEU A 19 -10.07 -6.25 7.70
C LEU A 19 -9.86 -6.75 6.27
N ALA A 20 -8.60 -7.01 5.87
CA ALA A 20 -8.29 -7.54 4.55
C ALA A 20 -8.92 -8.93 4.34
N ASP A 21 -8.90 -9.78 5.37
CA ASP A 21 -9.55 -11.11 5.33
C ASP A 21 -11.08 -11.03 5.20
N ARG A 22 -11.67 -9.89 5.55
CA ARG A 22 -13.11 -9.62 5.45
C ARG A 22 -13.45 -8.72 4.26
N ALA A 23 -12.51 -8.47 3.35
CA ALA A 23 -12.76 -7.65 2.19
C ALA A 23 -13.82 -8.32 1.29
N ALA A 24 -14.81 -7.54 0.87
CA ALA A 24 -15.79 -8.00 -0.10
C ALA A 24 -15.11 -8.20 -1.46
N LEU A 25 -15.25 -9.38 -2.04
CA LEU A 25 -14.81 -9.66 -3.41
C LEU A 25 -15.93 -9.28 -4.38
N GLY A 26 -15.60 -8.54 -5.42
CA GLY A 26 -16.53 -8.18 -6.49
C GLY A 26 -16.69 -9.32 -7.49
N ASP A 27 -17.93 -9.62 -7.89
CA ASP A 27 -18.20 -10.51 -9.01
C ASP A 27 -17.82 -9.81 -10.33
N THR A 28 -16.98 -10.47 -11.13
CA THR A 28 -16.50 -9.96 -12.42
C THR A 28 -17.13 -10.63 -13.63
N THR A 29 -18.12 -11.52 -13.42
CA THR A 29 -18.82 -12.28 -14.47
C THR A 29 -19.30 -11.40 -15.62
N LEU A 30 -19.86 -10.21 -15.33
CA LEU A 30 -20.32 -9.30 -16.37
C LEU A 30 -19.19 -8.79 -17.26
N ALA A 31 -18.04 -8.43 -16.68
CA ALA A 31 -16.89 -7.96 -17.45
C ALA A 31 -16.33 -9.08 -18.34
N GLU A 32 -16.29 -10.31 -17.82
CA GLU A 32 -15.82 -11.46 -18.58
C GLU A 32 -16.75 -11.80 -19.75
N THR A 33 -18.06 -11.83 -19.52
CA THR A 33 -19.04 -12.26 -20.52
C THR A 33 -19.39 -11.19 -21.56
N ALA A 34 -19.48 -9.92 -21.13
CA ALA A 34 -19.88 -8.84 -22.03
C ALA A 34 -18.69 -8.21 -22.77
N LEU A 35 -17.50 -8.19 -22.15
CA LEU A 35 -16.31 -7.52 -22.71
C LEU A 35 -15.21 -8.49 -23.09
N GLY A 36 -15.36 -9.80 -22.81
CA GLY A 36 -14.27 -10.76 -22.96
C GLY A 36 -13.08 -10.46 -22.04
N TRP A 37 -13.30 -9.66 -20.99
CA TRP A 37 -12.23 -9.27 -20.08
C TRP A 37 -11.73 -10.48 -19.31
N GLN A 38 -10.42 -10.57 -19.11
CA GLN A 38 -9.79 -11.59 -18.28
C GLN A 38 -8.60 -10.95 -17.53
N PRO A 39 -8.34 -11.33 -16.26
CA PRO A 39 -7.21 -10.81 -15.52
C PRO A 39 -5.91 -11.24 -16.19
N ARG A 40 -5.07 -10.27 -16.53
CA ARG A 40 -3.75 -10.53 -17.13
C ARG A 40 -2.67 -10.87 -16.10
N TYR A 41 -2.85 -10.39 -14.86
CA TYR A 41 -1.88 -10.53 -13.77
C TYR A 41 -2.56 -11.15 -12.56
N ASP A 42 -1.87 -12.08 -11.90
CA ASP A 42 -2.32 -12.61 -10.62
C ASP A 42 -2.05 -11.61 -9.48
N ALA A 43 -2.82 -11.74 -8.40
CA ALA A 43 -2.75 -10.81 -7.28
C ALA A 43 -1.38 -10.80 -6.58
N ALA A 44 -0.74 -11.95 -6.41
CA ALA A 44 0.53 -12.06 -5.70
C ALA A 44 1.68 -11.41 -6.48
N THR A 45 1.75 -11.67 -7.79
CA THR A 45 2.71 -11.05 -8.69
C THR A 45 2.50 -9.54 -8.78
N ALA A 46 1.25 -9.08 -8.91
CA ALA A 46 0.96 -7.65 -8.94
C ALA A 46 1.43 -6.92 -7.67
N VAL A 47 1.24 -7.53 -6.49
CA VAL A 47 1.74 -6.98 -5.22
C VAL A 47 3.27 -7.01 -5.17
N ALA A 48 3.90 -8.10 -5.62
CA ALA A 48 5.36 -8.21 -5.66
C ALA A 48 5.98 -7.14 -6.56
N ASP A 49 5.42 -6.92 -7.75
CA ASP A 49 5.87 -5.91 -8.71
C ASP A 49 5.69 -4.48 -8.16
N LEU A 50 4.55 -4.21 -7.51
CA LEU A 50 4.33 -2.93 -6.84
C LEU A 50 5.40 -2.65 -5.79
N VAL A 51 5.70 -3.62 -4.93
CA VAL A 51 6.73 -3.47 -3.90
C VAL A 51 8.12 -3.30 -4.52
N ALA A 52 8.43 -4.04 -5.59
CA ALA A 52 9.68 -3.87 -6.33
C ALA A 52 9.82 -2.44 -6.88
N GLY A 53 8.76 -1.91 -7.51
CA GLY A 53 8.71 -0.53 -8.02
C GLY A 53 8.90 0.52 -6.93
N LEU A 54 8.25 0.35 -5.77
CA LEU A 54 8.44 1.23 -4.62
C LEU A 54 9.90 1.23 -4.13
N ARG A 55 10.54 0.05 -4.06
CA ARG A 55 11.96 -0.06 -3.65
C ARG A 55 12.91 0.59 -4.66
N SER A 56 12.64 0.44 -5.96
CA SER A 56 13.46 1.06 -7.00
C SER A 56 13.17 2.55 -7.20
N GLY A 57 12.16 3.09 -6.53
CA GLY A 57 11.69 4.47 -6.74
C GLY A 57 11.09 4.67 -8.14
N ALA A 58 10.50 3.62 -8.72
CA ALA A 58 9.78 3.71 -9.98
C ALA A 58 8.56 4.62 -9.81
N GLY A 59 8.21 5.35 -10.87
CA GLY A 59 7.10 6.29 -10.89
C GLY A 59 6.64 6.57 -12.31
N ALA A 60 5.61 7.41 -12.42
CA ALA A 60 5.03 7.86 -13.68
C ALA A 60 4.89 9.38 -13.68
N ALA A 61 4.53 9.96 -14.84
CA ALA A 61 4.38 11.41 -14.98
C ALA A 61 3.17 11.99 -14.22
N SER A 62 2.27 11.16 -13.70
CA SER A 62 1.13 11.64 -12.91
C SER A 62 1.61 12.11 -11.53
N ALA A 63 1.07 13.23 -11.04
CA ALA A 63 1.50 13.82 -9.78
C ALA A 63 1.51 12.85 -8.57
N PRO A 64 0.54 11.92 -8.41
CA PRO A 64 0.59 10.92 -7.33
C PRO A 64 1.65 9.83 -7.50
N LEU A 65 2.09 9.55 -8.73
CA LEU A 65 3.11 8.55 -9.04
C LEU A 65 4.44 9.19 -9.42
N ALA A 66 4.58 10.51 -9.27
CA ALA A 66 5.82 11.21 -9.56
C ALA A 66 6.96 10.54 -8.77
N PRO A 67 8.08 10.20 -9.43
CA PRO A 67 9.20 9.55 -8.75
C PRO A 67 9.59 10.33 -7.49
N PRO A 68 9.88 9.64 -6.37
CA PRO A 68 10.24 10.31 -5.14
C PRO A 68 11.42 11.26 -5.39
N ARG A 69 11.26 12.51 -4.95
CA ARG A 69 12.40 13.43 -4.91
C ARG A 69 13.46 12.78 -4.04
N ARG A 70 14.72 12.80 -4.49
CA ARG A 70 15.87 12.37 -3.68
C ARG A 70 16.07 13.39 -2.56
N ASP A 71 15.18 13.35 -1.58
CA ASP A 71 15.34 14.09 -0.35
C ASP A 71 16.54 13.44 0.34
N GLY A 72 17.63 14.18 0.50
CA GLY A 72 18.85 13.68 1.13
C GLY A 72 18.59 13.14 2.54
N VAL A 73 19.63 12.65 3.22
CA VAL A 73 19.54 12.02 4.56
C VAL A 73 18.70 12.85 5.55
N LEU A 74 18.76 14.18 5.47
CA LEU A 74 17.95 15.10 6.28
C LEU A 74 16.43 14.99 6.05
N GLY A 75 15.98 14.78 4.81
CA GLY A 75 14.56 14.58 4.50
C GLY A 75 14.03 13.26 5.06
N ARG A 76 14.83 12.18 4.96
CA ARG A 76 14.53 10.89 5.57
C ARG A 76 14.48 10.97 7.11
N LEU A 77 15.39 11.72 7.73
CA LEU A 77 15.35 11.92 9.19
C LEU A 77 14.08 12.67 9.62
N ARG A 78 13.63 13.67 8.85
CA ARG A 78 12.38 14.41 9.12
C ARG A 78 11.11 13.58 8.91
N SER A 79 11.12 12.55 8.07
CA SER A 79 9.96 11.64 7.96
C SER A 79 9.82 10.74 9.19
N LEU A 80 10.92 10.46 9.89
CA LEU A 80 10.92 9.64 11.11
C LEU A 80 10.48 10.40 12.37
N THR A 81 10.39 11.74 12.34
CA THR A 81 9.92 12.51 13.51
C THR A 81 8.40 12.52 13.64
N ARG A 82 7.66 12.00 12.65
CA ARG A 82 6.21 11.86 12.68
C ARG A 82 5.82 10.45 13.14
N VAL A 83 6.36 10.03 14.29
CA VAL A 83 6.14 8.69 14.86
C VAL A 83 5.24 8.83 16.08
N GLY A 84 3.95 8.89 15.81
CA GLY A 84 2.90 8.58 16.77
C GLY A 84 1.88 7.70 16.04
N PRO A 85 1.13 6.85 16.74
CA PRO A 85 -0.01 6.17 16.13
C PRO A 85 -0.92 7.26 15.56
N SER A 86 -0.96 7.38 14.23
CA SER A 86 -1.92 8.25 13.57
C SER A 86 -3.31 7.81 14.05
N HIS A 87 -4.16 8.75 14.44
CA HIS A 87 -5.54 8.45 14.75
C HIS A 87 -6.20 7.84 13.51
N GLN A 88 -6.39 6.51 13.52
CA GLN A 88 -7.04 5.77 12.45
C GLN A 88 -8.48 5.57 12.90
N SER A 89 -9.46 6.07 12.14
CA SER A 89 -10.90 5.97 12.48
C SER A 89 -11.44 4.54 12.52
N GLN A 90 -10.59 3.56 12.20
CA GLN A 90 -10.89 2.14 12.16
C GLN A 90 -10.47 1.40 13.45
N ALA A 91 -10.11 2.15 14.50
CA ALA A 91 -9.77 1.65 15.84
C ALA A 91 -10.89 1.91 16.84
#